data_AF-A0A1K1LYQ4-F1
#
_entry.id   AF-A0A1K1LYQ4-F1
#
_cell.length_a   1.000
_cell.length_b   1.000
_cell.length_c   1.000
_cell.angle_alpha   90.00
_cell.angle_beta   90.00
_cell.angle_gamma   90.00
#
_symmetry.space_group_name_H-M   'P 1'
#
loop_
_entity.id
_entity.type
_entity.pdbx_description
1 polymer ?
#
loop_
_entity_poly.entity_id
_entity_poly.type
_entity_poly.pdbx_seq_one_letter_code
_entity_poly.pdbx_strand_id
1 'polypeptide(L)'
;MENIAQQLIDNIRTLFAKLIEEEEIRTNIRPIRTIYPQNHIYVSIAKELYNKALELEAINKKYSTDQLKDVMGDEVDMVGQYNYDYKKNTMIPKAVSLTKLQNLMHNATYHIQMYFFDVLGDIKID
;
A
#
# COMPACT_ATOMS: atom_id res chain seq x y z
N MET A 1 -6.03 26.59 10.61
CA MET A 1 -5.20 25.38 10.79
C MET A 1 -6.03 24.11 10.71
N GLU A 2 -7.23 24.03 11.31
CA GLU A 2 -8.14 22.84 11.18
C GLU A 2 -8.40 22.40 9.74
N ASN A 3 -8.53 23.34 8.81
CA ASN A 3 -8.80 23.04 7.40
C ASN A 3 -7.67 22.22 6.72
N ILE A 4 -6.40 22.49 7.05
CA ILE A 4 -5.25 21.81 6.43
C ILE A 4 -5.10 20.38 6.97
N ALA A 5 -5.26 20.19 8.28
CA ALA A 5 -5.19 18.86 8.88
C ALA A 5 -6.28 17.93 8.34
N GLN A 6 -7.51 18.43 8.20
CA GLN A 6 -8.61 17.66 7.64
C GLN A 6 -8.36 17.29 6.17
N GLN A 7 -7.88 18.22 5.34
CA GLN A 7 -7.51 17.94 3.95
C GLN A 7 -6.45 16.83 3.83
N LEU A 8 -5.46 16.82 4.73
CA LEU A 8 -4.44 15.77 4.76
C LEU A 8 -5.05 14.41 5.12
N ILE A 9 -5.94 14.36 6.11
CA ILE A 9 -6.64 13.14 6.50
C ILE A 9 -7.47 12.59 5.32
N ASP A 10 -8.18 13.45 4.60
CA ASP A 10 -8.99 13.04 3.45
C ASP A 10 -8.12 12.55 2.28
N ASN A 11 -6.95 13.17 2.05
CA ASN A 11 -5.97 12.71 1.07
C ASN A 11 -5.39 11.34 1.46
N ILE A 12 -5.03 11.16 2.74
CA ILE A 12 -4.54 9.89 3.29
C ILE A 12 -5.57 8.78 3.09
N ARG A 13 -6.85 9.05 3.40
CA ARG A 13 -7.98 8.13 3.17
C ARG A 13 -8.10 7.73 1.70
N THR A 14 -8.01 8.72 0.80
CA THR A 14 -8.09 8.50 -0.64
C THR A 14 -6.93 7.64 -1.13
N LEU A 15 -5.71 7.88 -0.65
CA LEU A 15 -4.54 7.09 -1.00
C LEU A 15 -4.65 5.65 -0.49
N PHE A 16 -5.19 5.46 0.72
CA PHE A 16 -5.39 4.13 1.28
C PHE A 16 -6.44 3.32 0.52
N ALA A 17 -7.54 3.94 0.09
CA ALA A 17 -8.52 3.28 -0.77
C ALA A 17 -7.90 2.81 -2.10
N LYS A 18 -7.02 3.63 -2.71
CA LYS A 18 -6.26 3.25 -3.92
C LYS A 18 -5.28 2.11 -3.66
N LEU A 19 -4.68 2.07 -2.46
CA LEU A 19 -3.77 1.00 -2.06
C LEU A 19 -4.49 -0.35 -2.03
N ILE A 20 -5.71 -0.38 -1.46
CA ILE A 20 -6.59 -1.56 -1.44
C ILE A 20 -7.01 -1.95 -2.86
N GLU A 21 -7.39 -0.99 -3.71
CA GLU A 21 -7.73 -1.27 -5.11
C GLU A 21 -6.56 -1.94 -5.86
N GLU A 22 -5.34 -1.47 -5.67
CA GLU A 22 -4.13 -2.07 -6.27
C GLU A 22 -3.85 -3.49 -5.77
N GLU A 23 -4.14 -3.78 -4.51
CA GLU A 23 -4.10 -5.13 -3.94
C GLU A 23 -5.15 -6.03 -4.63
N GLU A 24 -6.39 -5.55 -4.74
CA GLU A 24 -7.52 -6.30 -5.29
C GLU A 24 -7.39 -6.57 -6.80
N ILE A 25 -6.88 -5.62 -7.58
CA ILE A 25 -6.66 -5.79 -9.04
C ILE A 25 -5.80 -7.03 -9.33
N ARG A 26 -4.89 -7.39 -8.42
CA ARG A 26 -3.99 -8.55 -8.58
C ARG A 26 -4.65 -9.88 -8.26
N THR A 27 -5.84 -9.87 -7.68
CA THR A 27 -6.67 -11.07 -7.44
C THR A 27 -7.46 -11.48 -8.67
N ASN A 28 -7.84 -10.51 -9.51
CA ASN A 28 -8.76 -10.67 -10.64
C ASN A 28 -8.07 -10.77 -12.01
N ILE A 29 -6.83 -11.27 -12.02
CA ILE A 29 -6.05 -11.45 -13.25
C ILE A 29 -6.77 -12.46 -14.17
N ARG A 30 -7.61 -11.93 -15.07
CA ARG A 30 -7.97 -12.62 -16.30
C ARG A 30 -6.69 -12.75 -17.14
N PRO A 31 -6.51 -13.85 -17.90
CA PRO A 31 -5.28 -14.13 -18.64
C PRO A 31 -5.02 -13.18 -19.83
N ILE A 32 -5.68 -12.02 -19.88
CA ILE A 32 -5.76 -11.16 -21.05
C ILE A 32 -4.97 -9.88 -20.78
N ARG A 33 -3.79 -9.85 -21.42
CA ARG A 33 -3.00 -8.68 -21.82
C ARG A 33 -2.11 -8.04 -20.75
N THR A 34 -0.85 -8.47 -20.76
CA THR A 34 0.32 -7.59 -20.90
C THR A 34 0.45 -6.38 -19.96
N ILE A 35 0.20 -6.55 -18.66
CA ILE A 35 0.60 -5.56 -17.65
C ILE A 35 1.26 -6.30 -16.47
N TYR A 36 2.56 -6.60 -16.57
CA TYR A 36 3.40 -6.99 -15.43
C TYR A 36 4.82 -6.44 -15.63
N PRO A 37 5.54 -5.96 -14.60
CA PRO A 37 5.19 -5.77 -13.20
C PRO A 37 5.14 -4.28 -12.82
N GLN A 38 4.03 -3.81 -12.26
CA GLN A 38 3.99 -2.47 -11.67
C GLN A 38 3.64 -2.55 -10.19
N ASN A 39 4.28 -3.46 -9.44
CA ASN A 39 4.37 -3.34 -7.97
C ASN A 39 4.86 -1.94 -7.55
N HIS A 40 5.59 -1.25 -8.44
CA HIS A 40 5.93 0.16 -8.29
C HIS A 40 4.73 1.11 -8.10
N ILE A 41 3.53 0.82 -8.63
CA ILE A 41 2.35 1.67 -8.39
C ILE A 41 1.94 1.58 -6.92
N TYR A 42 1.75 0.36 -6.39
CA TYR A 42 1.46 0.14 -4.98
C TYR A 42 2.48 0.83 -4.07
N VAL A 43 3.78 0.64 -4.37
CA VAL A 43 4.86 1.28 -3.60
C VAL A 43 4.81 2.80 -3.69
N SER A 44 4.47 3.37 -4.84
CA SER A 44 4.35 4.82 -5.00
C SER A 44 3.19 5.38 -4.18
N ILE A 45 2.04 4.71 -4.18
CA ILE A 45 0.87 5.10 -3.37
C ILE A 45 1.20 5.01 -1.89
N ALA A 46 1.83 3.91 -1.44
CA ALA A 46 2.23 3.73 -0.05
C ALA A 46 3.20 4.83 0.42
N LYS A 47 4.21 5.16 -0.41
CA LYS A 47 5.19 6.22 -0.11
C LYS A 47 4.55 7.62 -0.12
N GLU A 48 3.61 7.88 -1.03
CA GLU A 48 2.85 9.14 -1.02
C GLU A 48 1.99 9.26 0.24
N LEU A 49 1.30 8.18 0.64
CA LEU A 49 0.53 8.12 1.88
C LEU A 49 1.42 8.43 3.08
N TYR A 50 2.60 7.81 3.15
CA TYR A 50 3.56 8.05 4.23
C TYR A 50 4.04 9.51 4.26
N ASN A 51 4.31 10.13 3.11
CA ASN A 51 4.67 11.55 3.05
C ASN A 51 3.54 12.44 3.59
N LYS A 52 2.28 12.13 3.27
CA LYS A 52 1.13 12.84 3.85
C LYS A 52 0.97 12.61 5.35
N ALA A 53 1.29 11.41 5.82
CA ALA A 53 1.34 11.11 7.25
C ALA A 53 2.39 11.96 7.99
N LEU A 54 3.59 12.13 7.40
CA LEU A 54 4.64 12.99 7.94
C LEU A 54 4.21 14.47 7.98
N GLU A 55 3.55 14.95 6.92
CA GLU A 55 2.96 16.31 6.90
C GLU A 55 1.93 16.49 8.03
N LEU A 56 1.09 15.47 8.26
CA LEU A 56 0.07 15.49 9.31
C LEU A 56 0.69 15.47 10.72
N GLU A 57 1.69 14.62 10.96
CA GLU A 57 2.44 14.58 12.22
C GLU A 57 3.14 15.93 12.52
N ALA A 58 3.67 16.60 11.50
CA ALA A 58 4.32 17.90 11.66
C ALA A 58 3.34 18.98 12.15
N ILE A 59 2.08 18.91 11.71
CA ILE A 59 1.01 19.82 12.13
C ILE A 59 0.44 19.44 13.49
N ASN A 60 0.27 18.14 13.74
CA ASN A 60 -0.31 17.61 14.97
C ASN A 60 0.42 16.36 15.44
N LYS A 61 1.24 16.55 16.49
CA LYS A 61 2.06 15.49 17.13
C LYS A 61 1.25 14.39 17.81
N LYS A 62 -0.08 14.47 17.84
CA LYS A 62 -0.95 13.35 18.21
C LYS A 62 -0.78 12.17 17.25
N TYR A 63 -0.48 12.43 15.99
CA TYR A 63 -0.20 11.40 15.00
C TYR A 63 1.30 11.10 15.00
N SER A 64 1.68 9.84 15.19
CA SER A 64 3.07 9.38 15.04
C SER A 64 3.16 8.51 13.80
N THR A 65 4.28 8.64 13.08
CA THR A 65 4.60 7.84 11.90
C THR A 65 5.71 6.81 12.15
N ASP A 66 6.11 6.60 13.41
CA ASP A 66 7.25 5.73 13.75
C ASP A 66 7.03 4.29 13.27
N GLN A 67 5.86 3.71 13.55
CA GLN A 67 5.53 2.34 13.13
C GLN A 67 5.32 2.24 11.61
N LEU A 68 4.76 3.28 10.99
CA LEU A 68 4.63 3.35 9.54
C LEU A 68 5.99 3.33 8.85
N LYS A 69 7.00 4.01 9.42
CA LYS A 69 8.36 4.05 8.86
C LYS A 69 8.93 2.65 8.71
N ASP A 70 8.73 1.79 9.71
CA ASP A 70 9.20 0.41 9.69
C ASP A 70 8.48 -0.39 8.60
N VAL A 71 7.14 -0.25 8.48
CA VAL A 71 6.37 -0.88 7.40
C VAL A 71 6.83 -0.41 6.01
N MET A 72 7.18 0.86 5.86
CA MET A 72 7.70 1.40 4.59
C MET A 72 9.08 0.81 4.24
N GLY A 73 9.97 0.69 5.22
CA GLY A 73 11.35 0.20 5.04
C GLY A 73 11.46 -1.30 4.88
N ASP A 74 10.50 -2.06 5.41
CA ASP A 74 10.51 -3.52 5.36
C ASP A 74 9.51 -4.02 4.32
N GLU A 75 8.21 -3.91 4.59
CA GLU A 75 7.18 -4.62 3.84
C GLU A 75 6.89 -3.98 2.48
N VAL A 76 6.79 -2.65 2.44
CA VAL A 76 6.56 -1.93 1.17
C VAL A 76 7.78 -2.06 0.25
N ASP A 77 8.99 -1.99 0.79
CA ASP A 77 10.21 -2.21 0.01
C ASP A 77 10.32 -3.68 -0.46
N MET A 78 9.90 -4.67 0.35
CA MET A 78 9.77 -6.07 -0.09
C MET A 78 8.80 -6.22 -1.27
N VAL A 79 7.64 -5.55 -1.22
CA VAL A 79 6.71 -5.51 -2.36
C VAL A 79 7.40 -4.92 -3.59
N GLY A 80 8.14 -3.82 -3.45
CA GLY A 80 8.85 -3.16 -4.54
C GLY A 80 9.99 -3.96 -5.16
N GLN A 81 10.66 -4.78 -4.36
CA GLN A 81 11.79 -5.62 -4.78
C GLN A 81 11.34 -7.02 -5.24
N TYR A 82 10.04 -7.33 -5.18
CA TYR A 82 9.53 -8.64 -5.50
C TYR A 82 9.79 -9.02 -6.97
N ASN A 83 10.49 -10.14 -7.15
CA ASN A 83 10.77 -10.73 -8.46
C ASN A 83 9.80 -11.88 -8.74
N TYR A 84 9.24 -11.89 -9.95
CA TYR A 84 8.25 -12.90 -10.33
C TYR A 84 8.92 -14.19 -10.79
N ASP A 85 8.37 -15.33 -10.36
CA ASP A 85 8.65 -16.62 -10.96
C ASP A 85 7.79 -16.80 -12.22
N TYR A 86 8.43 -16.95 -13.37
CA TYR A 86 7.73 -17.11 -14.66
C TYR A 86 7.55 -18.58 -15.06
N LYS A 87 6.51 -18.87 -15.86
CA LYS A 87 6.38 -20.18 -16.53
C LYS A 87 7.52 -20.34 -17.54
N LYS A 88 8.07 -21.56 -17.66
CA LYS A 88 9.22 -21.87 -18.51
C LYS A 88 9.04 -21.33 -19.93
N ASN A 89 10.02 -20.57 -20.41
CA ASN A 89 10.05 -19.96 -21.74
C ASN A 89 8.88 -18.99 -22.04
N THR A 90 8.28 -18.38 -21.02
CA THR A 90 7.24 -17.35 -21.20
C THR A 90 7.51 -16.17 -20.26
N MET A 91 6.88 -15.03 -20.53
CA MET A 91 6.84 -13.87 -19.63
C MET A 91 5.58 -13.86 -18.74
N ILE A 92 4.96 -15.02 -18.55
CA ILE A 92 3.73 -15.16 -17.75
C ILE A 92 4.14 -15.61 -16.35
N PRO A 93 3.89 -14.80 -15.30
CA PRO A 93 4.11 -15.23 -13.92
C PRO A 93 3.34 -16.52 -13.59
N LYS A 94 3.93 -17.37 -12.76
CA LYS A 94 3.23 -18.52 -12.18
C LYS A 94 2.14 -18.01 -11.24
N ALA A 95 1.02 -18.72 -11.14
CA ALA A 95 -0.06 -18.38 -10.22
C ALA A 95 0.46 -18.23 -8.77
N VAL A 96 1.30 -19.16 -8.32
CA VAL A 96 1.95 -19.10 -6.99
C VAL A 96 2.81 -17.85 -6.79
N SER A 97 3.41 -17.31 -7.86
CA SER A 97 4.19 -16.07 -7.80
C SER A 97 3.30 -14.85 -7.63
N LEU A 98 2.12 -14.86 -8.24
CA LEU A 98 1.13 -13.78 -8.12
C LEU A 98 0.51 -13.79 -6.71
N THR A 99 0.13 -14.98 -6.21
CA THR A 99 -0.40 -15.14 -4.84
C THR A 99 0.60 -14.67 -3.79
N LYS A 100 1.89 -14.99 -3.94
CA LYS A 100 2.93 -14.50 -3.02
C LYS A 100 3.02 -12.97 -2.99
N LEU A 101 3.02 -12.32 -4.15
CA LEU A 101 3.03 -10.86 -4.21
C LEU A 101 1.79 -10.26 -3.57
N GLN A 102 0.62 -10.83 -3.85
CA GLN A 102 -0.63 -10.40 -3.25
C GLN A 102 -0.56 -10.50 -1.71
N ASN A 103 -0.05 -11.59 -1.16
CA ASN A 103 0.10 -11.73 0.29
C ASN A 103 1.06 -10.69 0.87
N LEU A 104 2.15 -10.35 0.17
CA LEU A 104 3.06 -9.28 0.61
C LEU A 104 2.36 -7.92 0.63
N MET A 105 1.57 -7.62 -0.40
CA MET A 105 0.78 -6.39 -0.45
C MET A 105 -0.27 -6.37 0.66
N HIS A 106 -1.02 -7.46 0.84
CA HIS A 106 -2.03 -7.58 1.89
C HIS A 106 -1.46 -7.35 3.29
N ASN A 107 -0.30 -7.95 3.60
CA ASN A 107 0.38 -7.75 4.88
C ASN A 107 0.77 -6.27 5.08
N ALA A 108 1.36 -5.65 4.06
CA ALA A 108 1.73 -4.25 4.11
C ALA A 108 0.50 -3.33 4.28
N THR A 109 -0.58 -3.57 3.52
CA THR A 109 -1.86 -2.84 3.64
C THR A 109 -2.41 -2.96 5.06
N TYR A 110 -2.44 -4.18 5.59
CA TYR A 110 -2.96 -4.49 6.92
C TYR A 110 -2.16 -3.76 8.02
N HIS A 111 -0.83 -3.78 7.96
CA HIS A 111 -0.01 -3.06 8.95
C HIS A 111 -0.08 -1.54 8.79
N ILE A 112 -0.21 -1.01 7.57
CA ILE A 112 -0.52 0.42 7.35
C ILE A 112 -1.86 0.78 8.02
N GLN A 113 -2.89 -0.05 7.87
CA GLN A 113 -4.19 0.16 8.49
C GLN A 113 -4.08 0.21 10.01
N MET A 114 -3.50 -0.83 10.60
CA MET A 114 -3.39 -1.00 12.04
C MET A 114 -2.58 0.12 12.71
N TYR A 115 -1.45 0.50 12.11
CA TYR A 115 -0.56 1.48 12.73
C TYR A 115 -0.95 2.93 12.48
N PHE A 116 -1.82 3.19 11.50
CA PHE A 116 -2.14 4.56 11.13
C PHE A 116 -3.63 4.89 11.11
N PHE A 117 -4.48 4.02 10.56
CA PHE A 117 -5.90 4.30 10.45
C PHE A 117 -6.69 4.03 11.73
N ASP A 118 -6.32 3.01 12.50
CA ASP A 118 -6.91 2.78 13.82
C ASP A 118 -6.58 3.93 14.79
N VAL A 119 -5.46 4.63 14.56
CA VAL A 119 -5.03 5.83 15.31
C VAL A 119 -5.72 7.11 14.82
N LEU A 120 -6.08 7.18 13.53
CA LEU A 120 -6.87 8.28 12.94
C LEU A 120 -8.34 8.26 13.37
N GLY A 121 -8.81 7.16 13.96
CA GLY A 121 -10.00 7.11 14.80
C GLY A 121 -11.33 6.80 14.10
N ASP A 122 -11.38 6.54 12.79
CA ASP A 122 -12.66 6.27 12.09
C ASP A 122 -12.47 5.59 10.72
N ILE A 123 -11.91 4.38 10.65
CA ILE A 123 -12.18 3.46 9.52
C ILE A 123 -12.26 2.02 10.03
N LYS A 124 -13.47 1.57 10.36
CA LYS A 124 -13.76 0.15 10.22
C LYS A 124 -13.94 -0.11 8.73
N ILE A 125 -13.05 -0.91 8.15
CA ILE A 125 -13.35 -1.56 6.88
C ILE A 125 -14.22 -2.76 7.26
N ASP A 126 -15.51 -2.67 6.94
CA ASP A 126 -16.44 -3.78 7.00
C ASP A 126 -16.14 -4.80 5.89
#